data_AF-A0A0G0BR98-F1
#
_entry.id   AF-A0A0G0BR98-F1
#
_cell.length_a   1.000
_cell.length_b   1.000
_cell.length_c   1.000
_cell.angle_alpha   90.00
_cell.angle_beta   90.00
_cell.angle_gamma   90.00
#
_symmetry.space_group_name_H-M   'P 1'
#
loop_
_entity.id
_entity.type
_entity.pdbx_description
1 polymer ?
#
loop_
_entity_poly.entity_id
_entity_poly.type
_entity_poly.pdbx_seq_one_letter_code
_entity_poly.pdbx_strand_id
1 'polypeptide(L)'
;MKKILVVFLLFFILVIPVSAQFDDIQEDQVRINEITSSSPPAGGSAPPRDFSNTEHIQSFQSEVNINKDGTIDVKETIVYDFGNLSRHGIYRDINYITANEDGKKYELKFDNFSVADNFGAPYKFVESCKSDSYGNSQVCNFI
;
A
#
# COMPACT_ATOMS: atom_id res chain seq x y z
N MET A 1 -40.36 45.80 8.95
CA MET A 1 -39.23 45.52 8.02
C MET A 1 -38.00 45.10 8.82
N LYS A 2 -38.00 43.90 9.43
CA LYS A 2 -36.89 43.45 10.32
C LYS A 2 -36.60 41.94 10.24
N LYS A 3 -37.23 41.22 9.30
CA LYS A 3 -37.09 39.76 9.13
C LYS A 3 -36.24 39.35 7.92
N ILE A 4 -35.90 40.29 7.03
CA ILE A 4 -35.09 40.04 5.82
C ILE A 4 -33.59 40.13 6.10
N LEU A 5 -33.19 40.85 7.17
CA LEU A 5 -31.77 41.02 7.53
C LEU A 5 -31.13 39.74 8.10
N VAL A 6 -31.92 38.82 8.67
CA VAL A 6 -31.41 37.60 9.32
C VAL A 6 -31.11 36.49 8.29
N VAL A 7 -31.79 36.49 7.15
CA VAL A 7 -31.60 35.47 6.11
C VAL A 7 -30.29 35.68 5.35
N PHE A 8 -29.86 36.93 5.17
CA PHE A 8 -28.56 37.24 4.56
C PHE A 8 -27.37 36.92 5.48
N LEU A 9 -27.54 37.01 6.80
CA LEU A 9 -26.49 36.67 7.77
C LEU A 9 -26.25 35.15 7.86
N LEU A 10 -27.29 34.33 7.63
CA LEU A 10 -27.17 32.86 7.62
C LEU A 10 -26.64 32.29 6.31
N PHE A 11 -26.72 33.03 5.20
CA PHE A 11 -26.22 32.57 3.90
C PHE A 11 -24.71 32.78 3.73
N PHE A 12 -24.10 33.71 4.50
CA PHE A 12 -22.68 34.04 4.37
C PHE A 12 -21.73 33.13 5.17
N ILE A 13 -22.25 32.22 5.99
CA ILE A 13 -21.43 31.29 6.81
C ILE A 13 -21.14 29.97 6.05
N LEU A 14 -21.81 29.70 4.93
CA LEU A 14 -21.69 28.44 4.18
C LEU A 14 -20.59 28.42 3.09
N VAL A 15 -19.76 29.47 3.00
CA VAL A 15 -18.71 29.61 1.97
C VAL A 15 -17.33 29.83 2.54
N ILE A 16 -17.05 29.29 3.73
CA ILE A 16 -15.65 29.15 4.18
C ILE A 16 -15.12 27.90 3.49
N PRO A 17 -14.17 28.00 2.52
CA PRO A 17 -13.45 26.82 2.09
C PRO A 17 -12.71 26.31 3.32
N VAL A 18 -13.10 25.13 3.81
CA VAL A 18 -12.28 24.36 4.73
C VAL A 18 -11.10 23.86 3.90
N SER A 19 -10.11 24.72 3.69
CA SER A 19 -8.76 24.25 3.40
C SER A 19 -8.29 23.57 4.68
N ALA A 20 -8.46 22.25 4.72
CA ALA A 20 -7.75 21.43 5.69
C ALA A 20 -6.25 21.69 5.47
N GLN A 21 -5.67 22.48 6.36
CA GLN A 21 -4.25 22.70 6.42
C GLN A 21 -3.67 21.40 6.98
N PHE A 22 -3.18 20.53 6.09
CA PHE A 22 -2.52 19.28 6.42
C PHE A 22 -1.07 19.60 6.86
N ASP A 23 -0.94 20.44 7.89
CA ASP A 23 0.33 20.70 8.55
C ASP A 23 0.43 19.70 9.69
N ASP A 24 0.96 18.50 9.38
CA ASP A 24 1.65 17.58 10.31
C ASP A 24 1.72 16.13 9.78
N ILE A 25 1.89 15.92 8.45
CA ILE A 25 2.75 14.78 8.07
C ILE A 25 4.17 15.30 8.20
N GLN A 26 4.69 15.22 9.42
CA GLN A 26 6.12 15.10 9.57
C GLN A 26 6.47 13.84 8.77
N GLU A 27 7.10 13.99 7.60
CA GLU A 27 7.70 12.84 6.93
C GLU A 27 8.57 12.21 8.01
N ASP A 28 8.16 11.03 8.49
CA ASP A 28 9.04 10.21 9.28
C ASP A 28 10.11 9.80 8.29
N GLN A 29 11.14 10.65 8.19
CA GLN A 29 12.33 10.40 7.42
C GLN A 29 12.94 9.19 8.10
N VAL A 30 12.51 8.00 7.67
CA VAL A 30 13.29 6.80 7.88
C VAL A 30 14.63 7.15 7.27
N ARG A 31 15.60 7.51 8.11
CA ARG A 31 16.98 7.73 7.68
C ARG A 31 17.51 6.37 7.25
N ILE A 32 17.22 5.98 6.01
CA ILE A 32 17.76 4.77 5.39
C ILE A 32 19.30 4.82 5.44
N ASN A 33 19.88 6.03 5.44
CA ASN A 33 21.32 6.27 5.50
C ASN A 33 21.98 5.89 6.83
N GLU A 34 21.22 5.65 7.91
CA GLU A 34 21.77 5.25 9.22
C GLU A 34 21.81 3.71 9.40
N ILE A 35 21.16 2.95 8.51
CA ILE A 35 21.12 1.48 8.59
C ILE A 35 22.39 0.85 7.98
N THR A 36 23.23 1.63 7.28
CA THR A 36 24.47 1.14 6.66
C THR A 36 25.76 1.71 7.26
N SER A 37 25.70 2.46 8.36
CA SER A 37 26.87 3.11 8.96
C SER A 37 27.23 2.63 10.37
N SER A 38 26.92 1.38 10.72
CA SER A 38 27.72 0.72 11.76
C SER A 38 29.06 0.33 11.13
N SER A 39 29.97 1.29 11.02
CA SER A 39 31.39 1.00 10.81
C SER A 39 31.79 -0.04 11.85
N PRO A 40 32.34 -1.21 11.44
CA PRO A 40 32.75 -2.23 12.39
C PRO A 40 33.74 -1.63 13.39
N PRO A 41 33.72 -2.03 14.67
CA PRO A 41 34.77 -1.64 15.60
C PRO A 41 36.12 -2.00 14.98
N ALA A 42 37.02 -1.00 14.90
CA ALA A 42 38.34 -1.12 14.31
C ALA A 42 39.16 -2.16 15.09
N GLY A 43 39.06 -3.42 14.67
CA GLY A 43 39.66 -4.54 15.41
C GLY A 43 39.18 -5.91 14.94
N GLY A 44 39.06 -6.10 13.63
CA GLY A 44 38.72 -7.40 13.03
C GLY A 44 38.20 -7.20 11.62
N SER A 45 38.96 -7.63 10.63
CA SER A 45 38.57 -7.60 9.22
C SER A 45 37.47 -8.63 8.96
N ALA A 46 36.24 -8.33 9.35
CA ALA A 46 35.09 -9.00 8.75
C ALA A 46 35.03 -8.51 7.28
N PRO A 47 35.03 -9.41 6.29
CA PRO A 47 34.91 -9.00 4.89
C PRO A 47 33.61 -8.19 4.70
N PRO A 48 33.59 -7.23 3.77
CA PRO A 48 32.36 -6.52 3.40
C PRO A 48 31.27 -7.55 3.09
N ARG A 49 30.13 -7.46 3.78
CA ARG A 49 28.97 -8.29 3.44
C ARG A 49 28.38 -7.73 2.15
N ASP A 50 28.61 -8.42 1.05
CA ASP A 50 28.02 -8.09 -0.24
C ASP A 50 26.53 -8.44 -0.24
N PHE A 51 25.67 -7.42 -0.22
CA PHE A 51 24.23 -7.56 -0.30
C PHE A 51 23.73 -7.89 -1.71
N SER A 52 24.61 -8.02 -2.72
CA SER A 52 24.24 -8.37 -4.11
C SER A 52 23.55 -9.72 -4.28
N ASN A 53 23.43 -10.51 -3.20
CA ASN A 53 22.84 -11.84 -3.20
C ASN A 53 21.48 -11.92 -2.50
N THR A 54 20.88 -10.80 -2.08
CA THR A 54 19.60 -10.79 -1.36
C THR A 54 18.48 -10.16 -2.18
N GLU A 55 17.32 -10.80 -2.15
CA GLU A 55 16.12 -10.30 -2.81
C GLU A 55 15.64 -8.98 -2.18
N HIS A 56 15.20 -8.03 -3.01
CA HIS A 56 14.61 -6.78 -2.53
C HIS A 56 13.69 -6.11 -3.55
N ILE A 57 12.76 -5.30 -3.06
CA ILE A 57 11.93 -4.41 -3.89
C ILE A 57 12.76 -3.16 -4.20
N GLN A 58 13.01 -2.90 -5.48
CA GLN A 58 13.67 -1.68 -5.94
C GLN A 58 12.70 -0.49 -5.95
N SER A 59 11.46 -0.73 -6.37
CA SER A 59 10.41 0.29 -6.32
C SER A 59 9.02 -0.35 -6.24
N PHE A 60 8.11 0.33 -5.54
CA PHE A 60 6.71 -0.04 -5.41
C PHE A 60 5.83 1.18 -5.67
N GLN A 61 4.90 1.03 -6.62
CA GLN A 61 3.88 2.03 -6.93
C GLN A 61 2.51 1.36 -6.85
N SER A 62 1.58 1.97 -6.10
CA SER A 62 0.18 1.53 -6.05
C SER A 62 -0.71 2.65 -6.55
N GLU A 63 -1.50 2.36 -7.56
CA GLU A 63 -2.56 3.23 -8.09
C GLU A 63 -3.90 2.67 -7.62
N VAL A 64 -4.65 3.46 -6.85
CA VAL A 64 -5.95 3.06 -6.30
C VAL A 64 -7.01 4.05 -6.76
N ASN A 65 -8.01 3.56 -7.50
CA ASN A 65 -9.14 4.37 -7.96
C ASN A 65 -10.43 3.87 -7.31
N ILE A 66 -11.16 4.78 -6.67
CA ILE A 66 -12.48 4.51 -6.09
C ILE A 66 -13.54 4.99 -7.08
N ASN A 67 -14.34 4.06 -7.58
CA ASN A 67 -15.39 4.34 -8.54
C ASN A 67 -16.67 4.83 -7.85
N LYS A 68 -17.53 5.51 -8.62
CA LYS A 68 -18.79 6.06 -8.10
C LYS A 68 -19.78 4.99 -7.61
N ASP A 69 -19.65 3.77 -8.13
CA ASP A 69 -20.45 2.62 -7.72
C ASP A 69 -19.89 1.90 -6.48
N GLY A 70 -18.78 2.40 -5.91
CA GLY A 70 -18.12 1.84 -4.74
C GLY A 70 -17.16 0.69 -5.04
N THR A 71 -16.94 0.35 -6.31
CA THR A 71 -15.85 -0.56 -6.69
C THR A 71 -14.48 0.12 -6.57
N ILE A 72 -13.42 -0.68 -6.41
CA ILE A 72 -12.05 -0.19 -6.23
C ILE A 72 -11.17 -0.88 -7.27
N ASP A 73 -10.53 -0.09 -8.12
CA ASP A 73 -9.50 -0.58 -9.04
C ASP A 73 -8.13 -0.40 -8.40
N VAL A 74 -7.35 -1.47 -8.33
CA VAL A 74 -5.98 -1.47 -7.78
C VAL A 74 -5.01 -1.92 -8.86
N LYS A 75 -3.95 -1.14 -9.06
CA LYS A 75 -2.82 -1.51 -9.91
C LYS A 75 -1.53 -1.30 -9.15
N GLU A 76 -0.80 -2.40 -8.92
CA GLU A 76 0.53 -2.38 -8.31
C GLU A 76 1.59 -2.56 -9.40
N THR A 77 2.59 -1.68 -9.44
CA THR A 77 3.80 -1.83 -10.26
C THR A 77 4.99 -2.05 -9.33
N ILE A 78 5.63 -3.21 -9.46
CA ILE A 78 6.71 -3.64 -8.57
C ILE A 78 7.94 -3.93 -9.40
N VAL A 79 9.04 -3.20 -9.15
CA VAL A 79 10.36 -3.54 -9.68
C VAL A 79 11.06 -4.36 -8.60
N TYR A 80 11.27 -5.64 -8.87
CA TYR A 80 11.79 -6.59 -7.90
C TYR A 80 13.14 -7.14 -8.38
N ASP A 81 14.13 -7.18 -7.48
CA ASP A 81 15.39 -7.87 -7.70
C ASP A 81 15.37 -9.21 -6.95
N PHE A 82 15.47 -10.33 -7.68
CA PHE A 82 15.53 -11.67 -7.10
C PHE A 82 16.96 -12.09 -6.70
N GLY A 83 17.96 -11.24 -6.92
CA GLY A 83 19.36 -11.56 -6.68
C GLY A 83 19.77 -12.86 -7.39
N ASN A 84 20.53 -13.70 -6.68
CA ASN A 84 21.03 -14.98 -7.19
C ASN A 84 20.20 -16.20 -6.74
N LEU A 85 19.00 -16.00 -6.20
CA LEU A 85 18.14 -17.10 -5.75
C LEU A 85 17.46 -17.76 -6.96
N SER A 86 17.40 -19.09 -7.00
CA SER A 86 16.82 -19.84 -8.13
C SER A 86 15.29 -19.89 -8.14
N ARG A 87 14.63 -19.31 -7.13
CA ARG A 87 13.17 -19.25 -7.04
C ARG A 87 12.76 -17.81 -7.29
N HIS A 88 11.88 -17.61 -8.25
CA HIS A 88 11.38 -16.29 -8.63
C HIS A 88 9.85 -16.30 -8.51
N GLY A 89 9.28 -15.25 -7.94
CA GLY A 89 7.84 -15.11 -7.72
C GLY A 89 7.56 -14.12 -6.60
N ILE A 90 6.43 -13.41 -6.68
CA ILE A 90 6.01 -12.43 -5.66
C ILE A 90 4.78 -12.96 -4.96
N TYR A 91 4.96 -13.40 -3.71
CA TYR A 91 3.86 -13.85 -2.86
C TYR A 91 3.15 -12.66 -2.21
N ARG A 92 1.82 -12.66 -2.22
CA ARG A 92 0.99 -11.60 -1.64
C ARG A 92 -0.08 -12.19 -0.72
N ASP A 93 -0.14 -11.66 0.50
CA ASP A 93 -1.27 -11.87 1.40
C ASP A 93 -2.17 -10.62 1.31
N ILE A 94 -3.39 -10.81 0.83
CA ILE A 94 -4.38 -9.72 0.70
C ILE A 94 -5.52 -9.99 1.68
N ASN A 95 -5.74 -9.08 2.62
CA ASN A 95 -6.83 -9.20 3.58
C ASN A 95 -8.16 -8.84 2.91
N TYR A 96 -9.11 -9.77 2.93
CA TYR A 96 -10.46 -9.53 2.44
C TYR A 96 -11.42 -9.03 3.52
N ILE A 97 -11.06 -9.13 4.80
CA ILE A 97 -11.82 -8.50 5.89
C ILE A 97 -11.05 -7.31 6.44
N THR A 98 -11.68 -6.15 6.42
CA THR A 98 -11.18 -4.93 7.07
C THR A 98 -12.17 -4.46 8.13
N ALA A 99 -11.70 -3.70 9.12
CA ALA A 99 -12.54 -3.10 10.14
C ALA A 99 -12.46 -1.57 10.05
N ASN A 100 -13.58 -0.89 10.24
CA ASN A 100 -13.56 0.56 10.43
C ASN A 100 -13.14 0.91 11.87
N GLU A 101 -13.04 2.20 12.16
CA GLU A 101 -12.68 2.72 13.49
C GLU A 101 -13.64 2.26 14.61
N ASP A 102 -14.90 1.99 14.28
CA ASP A 102 -15.91 1.45 15.21
C ASP A 102 -15.80 -0.07 15.44
N GLY A 103 -14.83 -0.73 14.80
CA GLY A 103 -14.64 -2.18 14.85
C GLY A 103 -15.64 -2.98 14.01
N LYS A 104 -16.48 -2.33 13.19
CA LYS A 104 -17.37 -3.01 12.26
C LYS A 104 -16.56 -3.61 11.13
N LYS A 105 -16.76 -4.92 10.90
CA LYS A 105 -16.09 -5.69 9.84
C LYS A 105 -16.79 -5.51 8.50
N TYR A 106 -15.99 -5.42 7.45
CA TYR A 106 -16.39 -5.33 6.06
C TYR A 106 -15.64 -6.38 5.25
N GLU A 107 -16.38 -7.10 4.42
CA GLU A 107 -15.84 -8.08 3.50
C GLU A 107 -15.63 -7.44 2.12
N LEU A 108 -14.40 -7.47 1.62
CA LEU A 108 -13.99 -7.08 0.29
C LEU A 108 -14.10 -8.29 -0.63
N LYS A 109 -14.74 -8.10 -1.77
CA LYS A 109 -14.76 -9.09 -2.85
C LYS A 109 -13.67 -8.70 -3.84
N PHE A 110 -12.84 -9.67 -4.21
CA PHE A 110 -11.83 -9.48 -5.23
C PHE A 110 -12.23 -10.22 -6.50
N ASP A 111 -12.03 -9.57 -7.63
CA ASP A 111 -12.21 -10.13 -8.96
C ASP A 111 -11.18 -9.52 -9.93
N ASN A 112 -11.17 -10.05 -11.15
CA ASN A 112 -10.40 -9.50 -12.28
C ASN A 112 -8.88 -9.39 -12.07
N PHE A 113 -8.26 -10.42 -11.49
CA PHE A 113 -6.81 -10.47 -11.32
C PHE A 113 -6.07 -10.64 -12.65
N SER A 114 -4.98 -9.89 -12.80
CA SER A 114 -4.02 -10.06 -13.89
C SER A 114 -2.62 -9.69 -13.43
N VAL A 115 -1.62 -10.40 -13.96
CA VAL A 115 -0.20 -10.11 -13.75
C VAL A 115 0.45 -10.03 -15.12
N ALA A 116 1.22 -8.99 -15.39
CA ALA A 116 1.89 -8.78 -16.66
C ALA A 116 3.24 -8.09 -16.47
N ASP A 117 4.13 -8.26 -17.45
CA ASP A 117 5.37 -7.48 -17.51
C ASP A 117 5.12 -6.04 -17.95
N ASN A 118 6.18 -5.25 -18.02
CA ASN A 118 6.16 -3.86 -18.46
C ASN A 118 5.81 -3.67 -19.95
N PHE A 119 5.77 -4.74 -20.74
CA PHE A 119 5.32 -4.76 -22.13
C PHE A 119 3.88 -5.26 -22.28
N GLY A 120 3.21 -5.63 -21.17
CA GLY A 120 1.86 -6.16 -21.15
C GLY A 120 1.77 -7.67 -21.44
N ALA A 121 2.89 -8.39 -21.49
CA ALA A 121 2.87 -9.83 -21.64
C ALA A 121 2.39 -10.49 -20.33
N PRO A 122 1.38 -11.38 -20.37
CA PRO A 122 0.80 -11.93 -19.16
C PRO A 122 1.72 -12.94 -18.48
N TYR A 123 1.79 -12.90 -17.15
CA TYR A 123 2.36 -13.92 -16.31
C TYR A 123 1.29 -14.90 -15.82
N LYS A 124 1.71 -16.13 -15.56
CA LYS A 124 0.89 -17.09 -14.83
C LYS A 124 0.88 -16.71 -13.36
N PHE A 125 -0.24 -16.99 -12.71
CA PHE A 125 -0.39 -16.86 -11.27
C PHE A 125 -1.33 -17.96 -10.76
N VAL A 126 -1.24 -18.27 -9.47
CA VAL A 126 -2.09 -19.27 -8.82
C VAL A 126 -2.79 -18.63 -7.64
N GLU A 127 -4.07 -18.32 -7.82
CA GLU A 127 -4.96 -17.95 -6.72
C GLU A 127 -5.21 -19.17 -5.85
N SER A 128 -4.83 -19.07 -4.58
CA SER A 128 -5.34 -19.98 -3.55
C SER A 128 -5.88 -19.10 -2.48
N CYS A 129 -7.19 -19.07 -2.30
CA CYS A 129 -7.83 -18.29 -1.26
C CYS A 129 -8.25 -19.22 -0.12
N LYS A 130 -7.57 -19.13 1.02
CA LYS A 130 -7.85 -20.00 2.18
C LYS A 130 -8.45 -19.20 3.30
N SER A 131 -9.67 -19.56 3.72
CA SER A 131 -10.25 -19.16 5.01
C SER A 131 -9.28 -19.52 6.15
N ASP A 132 -8.86 -18.54 6.96
CA ASP A 132 -8.23 -18.86 8.26
C ASP A 132 -9.19 -19.67 9.16
N SER A 133 -8.69 -20.22 10.26
CA SER A 133 -9.48 -21.03 11.21
C SER A 133 -10.68 -20.29 11.84
N TYR A 134 -10.81 -18.98 11.62
CA TYR A 134 -11.91 -18.13 12.05
C TYR A 134 -12.78 -17.62 10.88
N GLY A 135 -12.49 -18.02 9.64
CA GLY A 135 -13.19 -17.59 8.44
C GLY A 135 -12.99 -16.12 8.07
N ASN A 136 -11.83 -15.50 8.38
CA ASN A 136 -11.58 -14.07 8.18
C ASN A 136 -10.44 -13.69 7.22
N SER A 137 -9.54 -14.60 6.87
CA SER A 137 -8.50 -14.34 5.86
C SER A 137 -8.65 -15.30 4.69
N GLN A 138 -8.58 -14.79 3.46
CA GLN A 138 -8.49 -15.47 2.17
C GLN A 138 -7.20 -14.89 1.66
N VAL A 139 -6.10 -15.40 2.17
CA VAL A 139 -4.80 -15.17 1.55
C VAL A 139 -4.96 -15.68 0.14
N CYS A 140 -4.97 -14.81 -0.88
CA CYS A 140 -4.98 -15.20 -2.27
C CYS A 140 -3.55 -15.09 -2.79
N ASN A 141 -2.93 -16.24 -3.02
CA ASN A 141 -1.56 -16.28 -3.52
C ASN A 141 -1.51 -15.85 -4.99
N PHE A 142 -0.37 -15.31 -5.40
CA PHE A 142 -0.01 -15.13 -6.80
C PHE A 142 1.41 -15.69 -6.91
N ILE A 143 1.64 -16.67 -7.80
CA ILE A 143 2.93 -17.36 -7.99
C ILE A 143 3.33 -17.25 -9.44
#